data_AF-A0A069DI70-F1
#
_entry.id   AF-A0A069DI70-F1
#
_cell.length_a   1.000
_cell.length_b   1.000
_cell.length_c   1.000
_cell.angle_alpha   90.00
_cell.angle_beta   90.00
_cell.angle_gamma   90.00
#
_symmetry.space_group_name_H-M   'P 1'
#
loop_
_entity.id
_entity.type
_entity.pdbx_description
1 polymer ?
#
loop_
_entity_poly.entity_id
_entity_poly.type
_entity_poly.pdbx_seq_one_letter_code
_entity_poly.pdbx_strand_id
1 'polypeptide(L)' 'MENTDSYKFAELNDQGDAVELIQRTEALLTEQYGAPITLIAYEVEKDKDSAAD' A
#
# COMPACT_ATOMS: atom_id res chain seq x y z
N MET A 1 12.58 -24.02 -9.40
CA MET A 1 11.19 -23.56 -9.20
C MET A 1 11.31 -22.11 -8.79
N GLU A 2 11.36 -21.24 -9.79
CA GLU A 2 11.66 -19.82 -9.61
C GLU A 2 10.49 -19.12 -8.91
N ASN A 3 10.81 -18.47 -7.79
CA ASN A 3 9.92 -17.59 -7.06
C ASN A 3 9.95 -16.26 -7.80
N THR A 4 8.92 -15.94 -8.60
CA THR A 4 8.86 -14.66 -9.32
C THR A 4 7.76 -13.81 -8.71
N ASP A 5 8.22 -12.89 -7.88
CA ASP A 5 7.54 -11.89 -7.07
C ASP A 5 6.23 -11.36 -7.67
N SER A 6 5.09 -11.71 -7.05
CA SER A 6 3.75 -11.25 -7.44
C SER A 6 3.42 -9.82 -6.98
N TYR A 7 4.43 -8.99 -6.73
CA TYR A 7 4.24 -7.62 -6.27
C TYR A 7 5.05 -6.66 -7.14
N LYS A 8 4.35 -5.74 -7.79
CA LYS A 8 4.92 -4.71 -8.65
C LYS A 8 4.90 -3.40 -7.87
N PHE A 9 6.08 -2.83 -7.60
CA PHE A 9 6.18 -1.49 -7.04
C PHE A 9 5.81 -0.47 -8.12
N ALA A 10 4.75 0.30 -7.89
CA ALA A 10 4.39 1.43 -8.74
C ALA A 10 5.07 2.70 -8.23
N GLU A 11 5.70 3.47 -9.12
CA GLU A 11 6.29 4.76 -8.77
C GLU A 11 5.17 5.77 -8.44
N LEU A 12 5.27 6.36 -7.25
CA LEU A 12 4.37 7.38 -6.70
C LEU A 12 4.56 8.71 -7.46
N ASN A 13 4.22 8.76 -8.74
CA ASN A 13 4.50 9.93 -9.58
C ASN A 13 3.68 11.19 -9.22
N ASP A 14 2.68 11.13 -8.33
CA ASP A 14 1.85 12.31 -7.98
C ASP A 14 1.14 12.23 -6.60
N GLN A 15 1.58 11.34 -5.68
CA GLN A 15 0.89 11.10 -4.39
C GLN A 15 1.72 11.45 -3.16
N GLY A 16 2.55 12.51 -3.23
CA GLY A 16 3.43 12.93 -2.12
C GLY A 16 2.69 13.12 -0.79
N ASP A 17 1.52 13.76 -0.81
CA ASP A 17 0.68 13.95 0.38
C ASP A 17 0.20 12.62 0.99
N ALA A 18 -0.14 11.64 0.15
CA ALA A 18 -0.58 10.32 0.63
C ALA A 18 0.58 9.56 1.30
N VAL A 19 1.79 9.68 0.74
CA VAL A 19 3.01 9.09 1.34
C VAL A 19 3.31 9.73 2.69
N GLU A 20 3.22 11.06 2.79
CA GLU A 20 3.41 11.76 4.06
C GLU A 20 2.39 11.34 5.12
N LEU A 21 1.12 11.18 4.73
CA LEU A 21 0.07 10.69 5.64
C LEU A 21 0.36 9.28 6.14
N ILE A 22 0.79 8.38 5.25
CA ILE A 22 1.17 7.01 5.60
C ILE A 22 2.31 7.03 6.61
N GLN A 23 3.40 7.75 6.32
CA GLN A 23 4.57 7.82 7.21
C GLN A 23 4.26 8.40 8.59
N ARG A 24 3.45 9.47 8.65
CA ARG A 24 3.02 10.04 9.93
C ARG A 24 2.18 9.05 10.73
N THR A 25 1.31 8.31 10.05
CA THR A 25 0.46 7.30 10.71
C THR A 25 1.29 6.12 11.20
N GLU A 26 2.28 5.67 10.44
CA GLU A 26 3.23 4.62 10.86
C GLU A 26 3.98 5.01 12.13
N ALA A 27 4.46 6.26 12.22
CA ALA A 27 5.14 6.78 13.40
C ALA A 27 4.22 6.75 14.64
N LEU A 28 3.01 7.29 14.52
CA LEU A 28 2.03 7.33 15.61
C LEU A 28 1.65 5.91 16.10
N LEU A 29 1.43 4.98 15.17
CA LEU A 29 1.11 3.60 15.53
C LEU A 29 2.32 2.92 16.19
N THR A 30 3.52 3.14 15.66
CA THR A 30 4.74 2.58 16.25
C THR A 30 4.94 3.07 17.68
N GLU A 31 4.71 4.36 17.94
CA GLU A 31 4.76 4.96 19.29
C GLU A 31 3.66 4.41 20.20
N GLN A 32 2.44 4.24 19.70
CA GLN A 32 1.30 3.77 20.48
C GLN A 32 1.41 2.30 20.88
N TYR A 33 1.90 1.45 19.99
CA TYR A 33 1.94 0.00 20.19
C TYR A 33 3.32 -0.52 20.64
N GLY A 34 4.36 0.33 20.62
CA GLY A 34 5.71 -0.04 21.01
C GLY A 34 6.35 -1.11 20.13
N ALA A 35 5.86 -1.26 18.89
CA ALA A 35 6.30 -2.25 17.93
C ALA A 35 6.39 -1.61 16.53
N PRO A 36 7.35 -2.01 15.69
CA PRO A 36 7.49 -1.47 14.34
C PRO A 36 6.27 -1.83 13.49
N ILE A 37 5.60 -0.82 12.94
CA ILE A 37 4.43 -0.96 12.07
C ILE A 37 4.75 -0.37 10.70
N THR A 38 4.40 -1.09 9.64
CA THR A 38 4.53 -0.64 8.26
C THR A 38 3.18 -0.70 7.56
N LEU A 39 2.79 0.39 6.90
CA LEU A 39 1.53 0.53 6.18
C LEU A 39 1.76 0.37 4.68
N ILE A 40 0.93 -0.46 4.04
CA ILE A 40 1.02 -0.74 2.60
C ILE A 40 -0.26 -0.25 1.94
N ALA A 41 -0.12 0.79 1.12
CA ALA A 41 -1.19 1.23 0.23
C ALA A 41 -1.17 0.39 -1.04
N TYR A 42 -2.34 -0.10 -1.46
CA TYR A 42 -2.51 -0.82 -2.71
C TYR A 42 -3.77 -0.33 -3.41
N GLU A 43 -3.71 -0.23 -4.73
CA GLU A 43 -4.89 -0.05 -5.56
C GLU A 43 -5.47 -1.43 -5.87
N VAL A 44 -6.75 -1.63 -5.60
CA VAL A 44 -7.45 -2.82 -6.09
C VAL A 44 -7.62 -2.60 -7.59
N GLU A 45 -6.93 -3.40 -8.41
CA GLU A 45 -7.27 -3.50 -9.83
C GLU A 45 -8.78 -3.81 -9.88
N LYS A 46 -9.58 -2.87 -10.38
CA LYS A 46 -10.96 -3.18 -10.70
C LYS A 46 -10.92 -4.26 -11.77
N ASP A 47 -11.14 -5.50 -11.35
CA ASP A 47 -11.53 -6.59 -12.24
C ASP A 47 -12.60 -6.04 -13.17
N LYS A 48 -12.26 -5.89 -14.45
CA LYS A 48 -13.24 -5.70 -15.53
C LYS A 48 -13.97 -7.03 -15.74
N ASP A 49 -14.55 -7.56 -14.68
CA ASP A 49 -15.41 -8.74 -14.69
C ASP A 49 -16.46 -8.61 -13.58
N SER A 50 -17.27 -7.55 -13.68
CA SER A 50 -18.68 -7.66 -13.31
C SER A 50 -19.46 -7.56 -14.61
N ALA A 51 -19.53 -8.71 -15.27
CA ALA A 51 -20.44 -9.01 -16.36
C ALA A 51 -21.90 -8.77 -15.94
N ALA A 52 -22.67 -8.23 -16.89
CA ALA A 52 -24.11 -8.41 -17.13
C ALA A 52 -25.03 -8.80 -15.95
N ASP A 53 -25.91 -7.88 -15.57
CA ASP A 53 -27.38 -8.07 -15.66
C ASP A 53 -28.05 -6.70 -15.91
#